data_AF-A0A7S0L4F1-F1
#
_entry.id   AF-A0A7S0L4F1-F1
#
_cell.length_a   1.000
_cell.length_b   1.000
_cell.length_c   1.000
_cell.angle_alpha   90.00
_cell.angle_beta   90.00
_cell.angle_gamma   90.00
#
_symmetry.space_group_name_H-M   'P 1'
#
loop_
_entity.id
_entity.type
_entity.pdbx_description
1 polymer ?
#
loop_
_entity_poly.entity_id
_entity_poly.type
_entity_poly.pdbx_seq_one_letter_code
_entity_poly.pdbx_strand_id
1 'polypeptide(L)'
;SAFGSPHPCCGDIEYVSYCFLGDFVDRGRHSLEVVVLLLSLQICHPSQVALIRGNHEDPQVNAIYGFRVECERRCALGERVWLALNSVFEMLPVGALIDESILCIHGGLGSSVTSLEQIHAVARPASVDLRAVDGERRLLNDVLWSDPTDTDEQEGLMPNTRGPNTVKFGPDRVHAFCDANKLKLIIRAHQCVQDGFEFFANGRLVTVFSAPDYGAQHDNDGAMLVVNRELHIFAKVLRSRGKQAASASWNSDDGVPYTPPRPSRAVDPGLDLEQPAEPHHGRLSSIVRDVDNNHGPRALLNTLGRL
;
A
#
# COMPACT_ATOMS: atom_id res chain seq x y z
N SER A 1 -2.71 24.99 8.00
CA SER A 1 -1.58 24.41 7.24
C SER A 1 -2.06 23.12 6.61
N ALA A 2 -1.87 22.95 5.31
CA ALA A 2 -2.27 21.72 4.61
C ALA A 2 -1.32 20.58 5.01
N PHE A 3 -1.87 19.51 5.58
CA PHE A 3 -1.11 18.31 5.95
C PHE A 3 -0.66 17.60 4.66
N GLY A 4 0.63 17.30 4.52
CA GLY A 4 1.24 16.78 3.27
C GLY A 4 2.12 17.81 2.53
N SER A 5 2.19 19.05 3.01
CA SER A 5 3.38 19.88 2.83
C SER A 5 4.29 19.62 4.04
N PRO A 6 5.60 19.30 3.87
CA PRO A 6 6.51 19.20 5.01
C PRO A 6 6.39 20.49 5.82
N HIS A 7 6.30 20.37 7.14
CA HIS A 7 6.22 21.56 7.98
C HIS A 7 7.48 22.42 7.74
N PRO A 8 7.36 23.75 7.59
CA PRO A 8 8.43 24.59 7.03
C PRO A 8 9.77 24.50 7.76
N CYS A 9 9.77 24.06 9.02
CA CYS A 9 10.96 23.97 9.87
C CYS A 9 11.41 22.54 10.19
N CYS A 10 10.54 21.54 10.08
CA CYS A 10 10.81 20.14 10.43
C CYS A 10 9.80 19.26 9.70
N GLY A 11 10.23 18.27 8.92
CA GLY A 11 9.31 17.39 8.19
C GLY A 11 8.32 16.66 9.11
N ASP A 12 7.24 16.12 8.55
CA ASP A 12 6.27 15.30 9.28
C ASP A 12 6.85 13.95 9.77
N ILE A 13 7.93 13.48 9.16
CA ILE A 13 8.65 12.23 9.50
C ILE A 13 9.19 12.16 10.95
N GLU A 14 9.35 13.29 11.65
CA GLU A 14 9.73 13.28 13.06
C GLU A 14 8.60 12.78 13.97
N TYR A 15 7.35 13.00 13.54
CA TYR A 15 6.12 12.79 14.33
C TYR A 15 5.25 11.66 13.77
N VAL A 16 5.37 11.35 12.48
CA VAL A 16 4.54 10.39 11.76
C VAL A 16 5.39 9.21 11.28
N SER A 17 4.84 8.00 11.44
CA SER A 17 5.38 6.79 10.83
C SER A 17 4.63 6.46 9.54
N TYR A 18 5.35 6.02 8.53
CA TYR A 18 4.84 5.69 7.20
C TYR A 18 5.03 4.21 6.92
N CYS A 19 3.96 3.53 6.52
CA CYS A 19 4.01 2.19 5.97
C CYS A 19 3.57 2.26 4.50
N PHE A 20 4.51 2.05 3.58
CA PHE A 20 4.24 2.04 2.15
C PHE A 20 4.00 0.61 1.68
N LEU A 21 2.90 0.42 0.95
CA LEU A 21 2.36 -0.91 0.61
C LEU A 21 2.82 -1.45 -0.74
N GLY A 22 4.04 -1.13 -1.20
CA GLY A 22 4.56 -1.60 -2.49
C GLY A 22 4.12 -0.79 -3.71
N ASP A 23 4.51 -1.27 -4.89
CA ASP A 23 4.31 -0.65 -6.21
C ASP A 23 4.90 0.76 -6.29
N PHE A 24 6.21 0.84 -6.03
CA PHE A 24 7.00 2.07 -6.06
C PHE A 24 7.47 2.45 -7.46
N VAL A 25 7.54 1.46 -8.37
CA VAL A 25 8.11 1.59 -9.71
C VAL A 25 7.11 1.21 -10.79
N ASP A 26 7.52 1.42 -12.05
CA ASP A 26 6.74 1.22 -13.27
C ASP A 26 5.65 2.25 -13.50
N ARG A 27 5.16 2.29 -14.76
CA ARG A 27 4.04 3.10 -15.25
C ARG A 27 4.21 4.63 -15.22
N GLY A 28 4.75 5.17 -14.12
CA GLY A 28 5.08 6.58 -13.96
C GLY A 28 6.42 6.95 -14.61
N ARG A 29 6.67 8.26 -14.72
CA ARG A 29 7.90 8.82 -15.34
C ARG A 29 9.11 8.92 -14.41
N HIS A 30 8.90 8.71 -13.10
CA HIS A 30 9.84 9.09 -12.04
C HIS A 30 10.11 7.95 -11.06
N SER A 31 10.10 6.69 -11.53
CA SER A 31 10.27 5.53 -10.67
C SER A 31 11.62 5.56 -9.95
N LEU A 32 12.68 6.01 -10.63
CA LEU A 32 14.02 6.14 -10.04
C LEU A 32 14.02 7.14 -8.86
N GLU A 33 13.41 8.31 -9.01
CA GLU A 33 13.32 9.28 -7.93
C GLU A 33 12.52 8.74 -6.75
N VAL A 34 11.37 8.11 -7.02
CA VAL A 34 10.50 7.54 -6.00
C VAL A 34 11.25 6.50 -5.18
N VAL A 35 11.86 5.51 -5.84
CA VAL A 35 12.55 4.42 -5.11
C VAL A 35 13.78 4.93 -4.36
N VAL A 36 14.57 5.84 -4.96
CA VAL A 36 15.76 6.40 -4.29
C VAL A 36 15.35 7.23 -3.08
N LEU A 37 14.28 8.02 -3.18
CA LEU A 37 13.74 8.77 -2.04
C LEU A 37 13.26 7.85 -0.93
N LEU A 38 12.43 6.85 -1.24
CA LEU A 38 11.89 5.92 -0.25
C LEU A 38 12.99 5.13 0.45
N LEU A 39 13.97 4.60 -0.29
CA LEU A 39 15.12 3.90 0.30
C LEU A 39 15.98 4.84 1.15
N SER A 40 16.20 6.08 0.72
CA SER A 40 16.93 7.07 1.52
C SER A 40 16.20 7.38 2.83
N LEU A 41 14.88 7.58 2.78
CA LEU A 41 14.05 7.79 3.97
C LEU A 41 14.06 6.57 4.90
N GLN A 42 14.02 5.35 4.35
CA GLN A 42 14.15 4.12 5.12
C GLN A 42 15.49 4.00 5.84
N ILE A 43 16.58 4.39 5.17
CA ILE A 43 17.93 4.37 5.75
C ILE A 43 18.07 5.44 6.84
N CYS A 44 17.57 6.65 6.59
CA CYS A 44 17.65 7.76 7.53
C CYS A 44 16.69 7.63 8.72
N HIS A 45 15.54 6.98 8.53
CA HIS A 45 14.46 6.88 9.51
C HIS A 45 13.89 5.44 9.62
N PRO A 46 14.72 4.44 9.94
CA PRO A 46 14.34 3.02 9.89
C PRO A 46 13.28 2.59 10.92
N SER A 47 13.01 3.42 11.93
CA SER A 47 11.92 3.20 12.89
C SER A 47 10.60 3.89 12.49
N GLN A 48 10.64 4.80 11.52
CA GLN A 48 9.49 5.61 11.12
C GLN A 48 8.98 5.19 9.75
N VAL A 49 9.86 4.75 8.86
CA VAL A 49 9.49 4.30 7.53
C VAL A 49 9.53 2.77 7.51
N ALA A 50 8.51 2.18 6.90
CA ALA A 50 8.44 0.78 6.55
C ALA A 50 8.03 0.68 5.08
N LEU A 51 8.79 -0.08 4.31
CA LEU A 51 8.49 -0.40 2.92
C LEU A 51 8.18 -1.89 2.85
N ILE A 52 6.97 -2.27 2.46
CA ILE A 52 6.67 -3.66 2.11
C ILE A 52 6.67 -3.83 0.59
N ARG A 53 6.90 -5.05 0.14
CA ARG A 53 7.03 -5.39 -1.27
C ARG A 53 5.67 -5.38 -1.97
N GLY A 54 5.59 -4.78 -3.15
CA GLY A 54 4.48 -4.92 -4.09
C GLY A 54 4.80 -5.87 -5.23
N ASN A 55 3.85 -6.06 -6.14
CA ASN A 55 4.07 -6.97 -7.27
C ASN A 55 4.95 -6.35 -8.35
N HIS A 56 5.04 -5.02 -8.43
CA HIS A 56 5.95 -4.32 -9.34
C HIS A 56 7.41 -4.32 -8.84
N GLU A 57 7.66 -4.68 -7.59
CA GLU A 57 9.00 -4.98 -7.06
C GLU A 57 9.47 -6.41 -7.42
N ASP A 58 9.07 -6.90 -8.60
CA ASP A 58 9.52 -8.17 -9.20
C ASP A 58 10.24 -7.91 -10.54
N PRO A 59 11.43 -8.50 -10.76
CA PRO A 59 12.21 -8.26 -11.98
C PRO A 59 11.50 -8.68 -13.27
N GLN A 60 10.60 -9.68 -13.25
CA GLN A 60 9.86 -10.07 -14.47
C GLN A 60 8.77 -9.03 -14.79
N VAL A 61 8.14 -8.46 -13.77
CA VAL A 61 7.14 -7.40 -13.91
C VAL A 61 7.80 -6.11 -14.37
N ASN A 62 8.75 -5.59 -13.62
CA ASN A 62 9.30 -4.24 -13.86
C ASN A 62 10.26 -4.15 -15.06
N ALA A 63 10.66 -5.29 -15.62
CA ALA A 63 11.28 -5.34 -16.94
C ALA A 63 10.29 -4.99 -18.07
N ILE A 64 9.00 -5.28 -17.88
CA ILE A 64 7.95 -5.12 -18.90
C ILE A 64 7.20 -3.79 -18.71
N TYR A 65 6.97 -3.35 -17.47
CA TYR A 65 6.10 -2.22 -17.16
C TYR A 65 6.80 -0.86 -17.04
N GLY A 66 8.10 -0.80 -17.33
CA GLY A 66 8.82 0.43 -17.66
C GLY A 66 10.07 0.71 -16.84
N PHE A 67 10.23 0.15 -15.64
CA PHE A 67 11.31 0.53 -14.75
C PHE A 67 12.70 0.18 -15.29
N ARG A 68 12.85 -0.99 -15.92
CA ARG A 68 14.11 -1.37 -16.57
C ARG A 68 14.50 -0.38 -17.66
N VAL A 69 13.54 -0.02 -18.51
CA VAL A 69 13.73 0.94 -19.61
C VAL A 69 14.08 2.32 -19.04
N GLU A 70 13.45 2.74 -17.95
CA GLU A 70 13.77 3.99 -17.26
C GLU A 70 15.24 3.98 -16.77
N CYS A 71 15.67 2.90 -16.11
CA CYS A 71 17.06 2.74 -15.65
C CYS A 71 18.06 2.80 -16.79
N GLU A 72 17.85 2.02 -17.86
CA GLU A 72 18.71 1.97 -19.05
C GLU A 72 18.80 3.33 -19.76
N ARG A 73 17.69 4.07 -19.84
CA ARG A 73 17.65 5.38 -20.48
C ARG A 73 18.31 6.48 -19.66
N ARG A 74 18.19 6.45 -18.33
CA ARG A 74 18.53 7.59 -17.46
C ARG A 74 19.85 7.44 -16.70
N CYS A 75 20.37 6.22 -16.57
CA CYS A 75 21.60 5.95 -15.85
C CYS A 75 22.68 5.38 -16.79
N ALA A 76 23.91 5.87 -16.69
CA ALA A 76 25.03 5.38 -17.50
C ALA A 76 25.30 3.87 -17.32
N LEU A 77 24.94 3.30 -16.17
CA LEU A 77 25.02 1.88 -15.85
C LEU A 77 23.63 1.30 -15.57
N GLY A 78 22.63 1.68 -16.37
CA GLY A 78 21.22 1.39 -16.11
C GLY A 78 20.87 -0.06 -15.80
N GLU A 79 21.41 -1.02 -16.56
CA GLU A 79 21.19 -2.45 -16.27
C GLU A 79 21.71 -2.85 -14.89
N ARG A 80 22.89 -2.34 -14.49
CA ARG A 80 23.46 -2.61 -13.15
C ARG A 80 22.64 -1.96 -12.04
N VAL A 81 22.11 -0.76 -12.29
CA VAL A 81 21.20 -0.07 -11.35
C VAL A 81 19.92 -0.88 -11.18
N TRP A 82 19.32 -1.32 -12.28
CA TRP A 82 18.10 -2.13 -12.27
C TRP A 82 18.30 -3.48 -11.55
N LEU A 83 19.41 -4.19 -11.81
CA LEU A 83 19.75 -5.42 -11.10
C LEU A 83 19.94 -5.18 -9.59
N ALA A 84 20.68 -4.13 -9.22
CA ALA A 84 20.93 -3.80 -7.82
C ALA A 84 19.64 -3.47 -7.05
N LEU A 85 18.72 -2.70 -7.67
CA LEU A 85 17.44 -2.36 -7.05
C LEU A 85 16.53 -3.60 -6.93
N ASN A 86 16.52 -4.50 -7.92
CA ASN A 86 15.79 -5.76 -7.79
C ASN A 86 16.35 -6.67 -6.69
N SER A 87 17.66 -6.71 -6.48
CA SER A 87 18.23 -7.41 -5.31
C SER A 87 17.78 -6.82 -3.97
N VAL A 88 17.54 -5.50 -3.91
CA VAL A 88 16.93 -4.86 -2.73
C VAL A 88 15.46 -5.23 -2.60
N PHE A 89 14.72 -5.20 -3.70
CA PHE A 89 13.30 -5.56 -3.74
C PHE A 89 13.02 -6.98 -3.26
N GLU A 90 13.87 -7.95 -3.64
CA GLU A 90 13.76 -9.33 -3.16
C GLU A 90 13.98 -9.47 -1.65
N MET A 91 14.62 -8.48 -1.00
CA MET A 91 14.86 -8.43 0.45
C MET A 91 13.79 -7.65 1.22
N LEU A 92 12.84 -7.00 0.54
CA LEU A 92 11.76 -6.27 1.21
C LEU A 92 10.84 -7.23 1.99
N PRO A 93 10.34 -6.84 3.17
CA PRO A 93 9.31 -7.59 3.87
C PRO A 93 8.02 -7.62 3.04
N VAL A 94 7.24 -8.69 3.15
CA VAL A 94 5.99 -8.87 2.40
C VAL A 94 4.75 -8.45 3.18
N GLY A 95 4.92 -8.11 4.46
CA GLY A 95 3.86 -7.57 5.31
C GLY A 95 4.40 -6.78 6.49
N ALA A 96 3.54 -5.96 7.07
CA ALA A 96 3.79 -5.22 8.29
C ALA A 96 2.59 -5.36 9.24
N LEU A 97 2.86 -5.28 10.54
CA LEU A 97 1.86 -5.40 11.59
C LEU A 97 1.90 -4.11 12.43
N ILE A 98 0.75 -3.45 12.53
CA ILE A 98 0.58 -2.24 13.35
C ILE A 98 -0.14 -2.64 14.63
N ASP A 99 0.52 -2.40 15.76
CA ASP A 99 -0.02 -2.62 17.11
C ASP A 99 -0.61 -4.03 17.32
N GLU A 100 0.02 -5.04 16.70
CA GLU A 100 -0.41 -6.45 16.73
C GLU A 100 -1.87 -6.68 16.28
N SER A 101 -2.47 -5.71 15.60
CA SER A 101 -3.92 -5.66 15.38
C SER A 101 -4.32 -5.31 13.95
N ILE A 102 -3.44 -4.71 13.15
CA ILE A 102 -3.71 -4.37 11.75
C ILE A 102 -2.60 -4.93 10.86
N LEU A 103 -2.96 -5.88 9.99
CA LEU A 103 -2.04 -6.43 8.99
C LEU A 103 -2.03 -5.53 7.76
N CYS A 104 -0.84 -5.17 7.30
CA CYS A 104 -0.59 -4.45 6.06
C CYS A 104 0.11 -5.40 5.07
N ILE A 105 -0.49 -5.62 3.89
CA ILE A 105 0.06 -6.43 2.79
C ILE A 105 -0.23 -5.74 1.46
N HIS A 106 0.52 -6.04 0.39
CA HIS A 106 0.25 -5.38 -0.90
C HIS A 106 -0.98 -5.99 -1.60
N GLY A 107 -0.89 -7.29 -1.89
CA GLY A 107 -1.89 -8.17 -2.49
C GLY A 107 -3.05 -8.48 -1.53
N GLY A 108 -3.22 -9.76 -1.22
CA GLY A 108 -4.26 -10.18 -0.28
C GLY A 108 -4.01 -11.58 0.27
N LEU A 109 -5.05 -12.21 0.81
CA LEU A 109 -4.91 -13.52 1.46
C LEU A 109 -4.82 -14.67 0.45
N GLY A 110 -5.46 -14.51 -0.70
CA GLY A 110 -5.54 -15.56 -1.71
C GLY A 110 -6.04 -16.89 -1.14
N SER A 111 -5.49 -18.01 -1.62
CA SER A 111 -5.89 -19.35 -1.19
C SER A 111 -5.05 -19.93 -0.06
N SER A 112 -3.81 -19.46 0.12
CA SER A 112 -2.79 -20.13 0.93
C SER A 112 -2.45 -19.43 2.24
N VAL A 113 -2.76 -18.13 2.38
CA VAL A 113 -2.48 -17.36 3.60
C VAL A 113 -3.57 -17.62 4.63
N THR A 114 -3.19 -18.20 5.76
CA THR A 114 -4.10 -18.54 6.88
C THR A 114 -3.58 -18.07 8.23
N SER A 115 -2.27 -17.81 8.39
CA SER A 115 -1.71 -17.24 9.61
C SER A 115 -0.65 -16.15 9.40
N LEU A 116 -0.50 -15.27 10.39
CA LEU A 116 0.57 -14.26 10.44
C LEU A 116 1.97 -14.90 10.42
N GLU A 117 2.11 -16.06 11.05
CA GLU A 117 3.39 -16.79 11.11
C GLU A 117 3.88 -17.18 9.71
N GLN A 118 2.97 -17.58 8.81
CA GLN A 118 3.37 -17.90 7.44
C GLN A 118 3.92 -16.69 6.69
N ILE A 119 3.35 -15.49 6.92
CA ILE A 119 3.85 -14.24 6.32
C ILE A 119 5.21 -13.87 6.94
N HIS A 120 5.35 -14.04 8.25
CA HIS A 120 6.61 -13.79 8.97
C HIS A 120 7.74 -14.72 8.53
N ALA A 121 7.43 -15.98 8.24
CA ALA A 121 8.40 -17.02 7.91
C ALA A 121 8.92 -16.97 6.47
N VAL A 122 8.39 -16.08 5.60
CA VAL A 122 8.83 -15.98 4.20
C VAL A 122 10.33 -15.67 4.14
N ALA A 123 11.08 -16.62 3.58
CA ALA A 123 12.52 -16.49 3.41
C ALA A 123 12.86 -15.35 2.43
N ARG A 124 13.94 -14.63 2.73
CA ARG A 124 14.47 -13.56 1.88
C ARG A 124 15.94 -13.84 1.53
N PRO A 125 16.37 -13.65 0.26
CA PRO A 125 15.61 -13.04 -0.84
C PRO A 125 14.46 -13.92 -1.34
N ALA A 126 13.29 -13.30 -1.54
CA ALA A 126 12.07 -13.98 -1.94
C ALA A 126 11.90 -13.87 -3.46
N SER A 127 11.72 -14.99 -4.17
CA SER A 127 11.55 -14.99 -5.63
C SER A 127 10.13 -15.40 -6.00
N VAL A 128 9.47 -14.61 -6.87
CA VAL A 128 8.10 -14.83 -7.32
C VAL A 128 8.08 -15.87 -8.44
N ASP A 129 7.13 -16.82 -8.35
CA ASP A 129 6.81 -17.76 -9.42
C ASP A 129 5.31 -17.94 -9.48
N LEU A 130 4.62 -17.19 -10.33
CA LEU A 130 3.16 -17.22 -10.46
C LEU A 130 2.60 -18.62 -10.80
N ARG A 131 3.42 -19.57 -11.26
CA ARG A 131 2.98 -20.96 -11.52
C ARG A 131 3.02 -21.85 -10.28
N ALA A 132 3.58 -21.37 -9.16
CA ALA A 132 3.55 -22.10 -7.90
C ALA A 132 2.11 -22.40 -7.48
N VAL A 133 1.85 -23.64 -7.10
CA VAL A 133 0.52 -24.12 -6.70
C VAL A 133 0.38 -24.21 -5.18
N ASP A 134 1.48 -24.46 -4.47
CA ASP A 134 1.58 -24.61 -3.01
C ASP A 134 2.91 -24.06 -2.46
N GLY A 135 3.08 -24.18 -1.14
CA GLY A 135 4.29 -23.78 -0.42
C GLY A 135 4.52 -22.27 -0.32
N GLU A 136 5.74 -21.90 0.06
CA GLU A 136 6.13 -20.51 0.32
C GLU A 136 5.99 -19.62 -0.93
N ARG A 137 6.34 -20.12 -2.12
CA ARG A 137 6.19 -19.35 -3.37
C ARG A 137 4.73 -19.06 -3.69
N ARG A 138 3.83 -20.02 -3.44
CA ARG A 138 2.39 -19.77 -3.60
C ARG A 138 1.90 -18.71 -2.61
N LEU A 139 2.37 -18.77 -1.37
CA LEU A 139 2.04 -17.77 -0.36
C LEU A 139 2.53 -16.38 -0.75
N LEU A 140 3.78 -16.27 -1.22
CA LEU A 140 4.34 -15.03 -1.73
C LEU A 140 3.50 -14.47 -2.89
N ASN A 141 3.09 -15.32 -3.83
CA ASN A 141 2.21 -14.89 -4.92
C ASN A 141 0.88 -14.37 -4.38
N ASP A 142 0.25 -15.07 -3.43
CA ASP A 142 -1.04 -14.65 -2.88
C ASP A 142 -0.93 -13.28 -2.19
N VAL A 143 0.10 -13.09 -1.34
CA VAL A 143 0.39 -11.83 -0.62
C VAL A 143 0.69 -10.66 -1.56
N LEU A 144 1.17 -10.90 -2.78
CA LEU A 144 1.50 -9.84 -3.74
C LEU A 144 0.42 -9.65 -4.84
N TRP A 145 -0.36 -10.67 -5.20
CA TRP A 145 -1.21 -10.63 -6.40
C TRP A 145 -2.69 -10.91 -6.18
N SER A 146 -3.07 -11.43 -5.02
CA SER A 146 -4.48 -11.75 -4.78
C SER A 146 -5.32 -10.51 -4.55
N ASP A 147 -6.58 -10.60 -4.96
CA ASP A 147 -7.56 -9.51 -4.83
C ASP A 147 -8.76 -9.95 -3.99
N PRO A 148 -9.41 -9.06 -3.24
CA PRO A 148 -10.76 -9.33 -2.77
C PRO A 148 -11.71 -9.47 -3.97
N THR A 149 -12.79 -10.24 -3.80
CA THR A 149 -13.87 -10.41 -4.79
C THR A 149 -14.58 -9.10 -5.09
N ASP A 150 -15.43 -9.04 -6.10
CA ASP A 150 -15.97 -7.74 -6.53
C ASP A 150 -17.01 -7.21 -5.52
N THR A 151 -17.70 -8.10 -4.79
CA THR A 151 -18.71 -7.74 -3.79
C THR A 151 -18.62 -8.61 -2.52
N ASP A 152 -19.22 -8.15 -1.42
CA ASP A 152 -19.26 -8.88 -0.13
C ASP A 152 -20.20 -10.11 -0.19
N GLU A 153 -21.04 -10.25 -1.22
CA GLU A 153 -21.88 -11.45 -1.39
C GLU A 153 -21.13 -12.64 -2.01
N GLN A 154 -19.94 -12.38 -2.59
CA GLN A 154 -19.16 -13.40 -3.27
C GLN A 154 -18.12 -14.02 -2.33
N GLU A 155 -18.53 -15.10 -1.65
CA GLU A 155 -17.65 -15.90 -0.78
C GLU A 155 -16.75 -16.88 -1.55
N GLY A 156 -15.70 -17.35 -0.88
CA GLY A 156 -14.80 -18.40 -1.37
C GLY A 156 -13.70 -17.88 -2.29
N LEU A 157 -13.25 -18.74 -3.21
CA LEU A 157 -12.15 -18.43 -4.14
C LEU A 157 -12.67 -18.37 -5.56
N MET A 158 -12.20 -17.38 -6.32
CA MET A 158 -12.49 -17.22 -7.74
C MET A 158 -11.20 -17.08 -8.54
N PRO A 159 -11.17 -17.50 -9.82
CA PRO A 159 -10.04 -17.22 -10.69
C PRO A 159 -9.83 -15.71 -10.84
N ASN A 160 -8.57 -15.27 -10.89
CA ASN A 160 -8.20 -13.89 -11.21
C ASN A 160 -7.53 -13.84 -12.58
N THR A 161 -7.78 -12.76 -13.33
CA THR A 161 -7.25 -12.55 -14.68
C THR A 161 -5.81 -12.04 -14.70
N ARG A 162 -5.23 -11.74 -13.54
CA ARG A 162 -3.87 -11.18 -13.39
C ARG A 162 -2.74 -12.14 -13.75
N GLY A 163 -2.98 -13.44 -13.66
CA GLY A 163 -1.94 -14.42 -13.95
C GLY A 163 -2.33 -15.85 -13.59
N PRO A 164 -1.49 -16.83 -13.96
CA PRO A 164 -1.71 -18.22 -13.59
C PRO A 164 -1.79 -18.35 -12.06
N ASN A 165 -2.69 -19.21 -11.58
CA ASN A 165 -2.92 -19.49 -10.15
C ASN A 165 -3.26 -18.27 -9.25
N THR A 166 -3.37 -17.07 -9.80
CA THR A 166 -3.86 -15.90 -9.06
C THR A 166 -5.37 -16.04 -8.82
N VAL A 167 -5.82 -15.61 -7.64
CA VAL A 167 -7.20 -15.79 -7.20
C VAL A 167 -7.78 -14.50 -6.65
N LYS A 168 -9.11 -14.38 -6.72
CA LYS A 168 -9.87 -13.49 -5.85
C LYS A 168 -10.34 -14.26 -4.61
N PHE A 169 -10.45 -13.59 -3.47
CA PHE A 169 -10.92 -14.17 -2.20
C PHE A 169 -12.11 -13.41 -1.61
N GLY A 170 -13.09 -14.16 -1.12
CA GLY A 170 -14.31 -13.63 -0.52
C GLY A 170 -14.12 -13.10 0.90
N PRO A 171 -15.16 -12.46 1.46
CA PRO A 171 -15.12 -11.92 2.81
C PRO A 171 -15.03 -13.00 3.89
N ASP A 172 -15.57 -14.19 3.64
CA ASP A 172 -15.46 -15.38 4.51
C ASP A 172 -14.00 -15.64 4.92
N ARG A 173 -13.07 -15.51 3.97
CA ARG A 173 -11.64 -15.71 4.21
C ARG A 173 -11.02 -14.56 5.01
N VAL A 174 -11.49 -13.32 4.79
CA VAL A 174 -11.06 -12.16 5.58
C VAL A 174 -11.48 -12.31 7.04
N HIS A 175 -12.75 -12.64 7.28
CA HIS A 175 -13.26 -12.87 8.63
C HIS A 175 -12.51 -14.01 9.32
N ALA A 176 -12.41 -15.18 8.67
CA ALA A 176 -11.70 -16.33 9.24
C ALA A 176 -10.24 -16.01 9.57
N PHE A 177 -9.52 -15.32 8.69
CA PHE A 177 -8.13 -14.93 8.93
C PHE A 177 -8.02 -13.96 10.10
N CYS A 178 -8.82 -12.89 10.10
CA CYS A 178 -8.76 -11.89 11.16
C CYS A 178 -9.13 -12.48 12.52
N ASP A 179 -10.12 -13.38 12.58
CA ASP A 179 -10.55 -14.01 13.83
C ASP A 179 -9.49 -15.00 14.35
N ALA A 180 -8.92 -15.83 13.47
CA ALA A 180 -7.87 -16.78 13.82
C ALA A 180 -6.58 -16.08 14.31
N ASN A 181 -6.26 -14.91 13.75
CA ASN A 181 -5.06 -14.15 14.06
C ASN A 181 -5.31 -12.98 15.03
N LYS A 182 -6.52 -12.84 15.56
CA LYS A 182 -6.93 -11.76 16.49
C LYS A 182 -6.71 -10.35 15.94
N LEU A 183 -6.84 -10.18 14.64
CA LEU A 183 -6.70 -8.90 13.95
C LEU A 183 -8.03 -8.15 13.93
N LYS A 184 -7.94 -6.82 13.95
CA LYS A 184 -9.07 -5.91 13.72
C LYS A 184 -9.28 -5.63 12.23
N LEU A 185 -8.21 -5.58 11.45
CA LEU A 185 -8.24 -5.09 10.08
C LEU A 185 -7.09 -5.63 9.23
N ILE A 186 -7.35 -5.77 7.93
CA ILE A 186 -6.33 -5.89 6.90
C ILE A 186 -6.33 -4.60 6.05
N ILE A 187 -5.18 -3.96 5.89
CA ILE A 187 -4.98 -2.86 4.94
C ILE A 187 -4.16 -3.40 3.77
N ARG A 188 -4.63 -3.14 2.55
CA ARG A 188 -3.98 -3.60 1.32
C ARG A 188 -3.99 -2.58 0.19
N ALA A 189 -3.20 -2.79 -0.87
CA ALA A 189 -3.06 -1.86 -2.00
C ALA A 189 -3.47 -2.44 -3.36
N HIS A 190 -2.58 -2.42 -4.38
CA HIS A 190 -2.65 -3.10 -5.70
C HIS A 190 -3.83 -2.78 -6.67
N GLN A 191 -5.04 -2.55 -6.15
CA GLN A 191 -6.22 -2.24 -6.94
C GLN A 191 -6.50 -0.75 -6.91
N CYS A 192 -6.60 -0.16 -8.10
CA CYS A 192 -7.11 1.18 -8.26
C CYS A 192 -8.59 1.21 -7.85
N VAL A 193 -8.95 2.18 -7.01
CA VAL A 193 -10.32 2.40 -6.49
C VAL A 193 -10.64 3.89 -6.61
N GLN A 194 -11.90 4.23 -6.91
CA GLN A 194 -12.27 5.57 -7.35
C GLN A 194 -11.89 6.67 -6.36
N ASP A 195 -12.18 6.48 -5.06
CA ASP A 195 -11.94 7.48 -4.02
C ASP A 195 -10.54 7.36 -3.37
N GLY A 196 -9.66 6.55 -3.95
CA GLY A 196 -8.34 6.23 -3.41
C GLY A 196 -8.37 5.26 -2.21
N PHE A 197 -9.53 4.95 -1.65
CA PHE A 197 -9.70 3.87 -0.68
C PHE A 197 -11.08 3.20 -0.82
N GLU A 198 -11.20 1.94 -0.37
CA GLU A 198 -12.46 1.18 -0.44
C GLU A 198 -12.52 0.11 0.67
N PHE A 199 -13.67 -0.02 1.33
CA PHE A 199 -13.91 -1.08 2.34
C PHE A 199 -14.40 -2.39 1.71
N PHE A 200 -14.11 -3.50 2.40
CA PHE A 200 -14.52 -4.87 2.08
C PHE A 200 -14.82 -5.65 3.36
N ALA A 201 -15.60 -6.73 3.25
CA ALA A 201 -15.85 -7.69 4.32
C ALA A 201 -16.37 -6.98 5.58
N ASN A 202 -17.42 -6.17 5.42
CA ASN A 202 -18.00 -5.34 6.48
C ASN A 202 -16.96 -4.49 7.22
N GLY A 203 -16.01 -3.91 6.49
CA GLY A 203 -14.96 -3.05 7.03
C GLY A 203 -13.76 -3.78 7.64
N ARG A 204 -13.67 -5.11 7.52
CA ARG A 204 -12.52 -5.91 8.01
C ARG A 204 -11.33 -5.90 7.06
N LEU A 205 -11.49 -5.39 5.84
CA LEU A 205 -10.40 -5.10 4.91
C LEU A 205 -10.59 -3.73 4.25
N VAL A 206 -9.49 -2.99 4.08
CA VAL A 206 -9.45 -1.72 3.35
C VAL A 206 -8.43 -1.81 2.23
N THR A 207 -8.85 -1.50 1.02
CA THR A 207 -7.96 -1.21 -0.11
C THR A 207 -7.60 0.27 -0.08
N VAL A 208 -6.32 0.62 -0.23
CA VAL A 208 -5.83 1.99 -0.40
C VAL A 208 -4.96 2.09 -1.65
N PHE A 209 -5.16 3.14 -2.44
CA PHE A 209 -4.42 3.43 -3.65
C PHE A 209 -3.99 4.90 -3.62
N SER A 210 -2.69 5.16 -3.67
CA SER A 210 -2.14 6.51 -3.42
C SER A 210 -1.73 7.28 -4.68
N ALA A 211 -1.96 6.71 -5.87
CA ALA A 211 -1.62 7.35 -7.15
C ALA A 211 -2.89 7.93 -7.82
N PRO A 212 -3.17 9.25 -7.67
CA PRO A 212 -4.30 9.87 -8.33
C PRO A 212 -4.13 9.90 -9.86
N ASP A 213 -5.25 9.99 -10.57
CA ASP A 213 -5.29 10.08 -12.03
C ASP A 213 -4.49 8.95 -12.72
N TYR A 214 -4.69 7.70 -12.28
CA TYR A 214 -3.83 6.57 -12.64
C TYR A 214 -3.64 6.45 -14.16
N GLY A 215 -2.37 6.47 -14.59
CA GLY A 215 -1.96 6.41 -15.99
C GLY A 215 -2.34 7.62 -16.85
N ALA A 216 -2.82 8.72 -16.26
CA ALA A 216 -3.54 9.80 -16.95
C ALA A 216 -4.73 9.30 -17.79
N GLN A 217 -5.23 8.08 -17.51
CA GLN A 217 -6.34 7.43 -18.20
C GLN A 217 -7.60 7.39 -17.34
N HIS A 218 -7.43 7.47 -16.03
CA HIS A 218 -8.50 7.44 -15.03
C HIS A 218 -8.54 8.75 -14.25
N ASP A 219 -9.63 8.97 -13.54
CA ASP A 219 -9.90 10.15 -12.71
C ASP A 219 -10.06 9.77 -11.23
N ASN A 220 -9.47 8.65 -10.83
CA ASN A 220 -9.46 8.23 -9.44
C ASN A 220 -8.69 9.22 -8.58
N ASP A 221 -9.13 9.36 -7.34
CA ASP A 221 -8.36 10.01 -6.30
C ASP A 221 -7.24 9.07 -5.80
N GLY A 222 -6.25 9.66 -5.14
CA GLY A 222 -5.31 8.93 -4.29
C GLY A 222 -5.76 9.06 -2.83
N ALA A 223 -5.38 8.12 -1.97
CA ALA A 223 -5.57 8.28 -0.53
C ALA A 223 -4.36 7.82 0.29
N MET A 224 -4.30 8.33 1.51
CA MET A 224 -3.43 7.87 2.58
C MET A 224 -4.29 7.59 3.82
N LEU A 225 -4.11 6.43 4.45
CA LEU A 225 -4.80 6.10 5.68
C LEU A 225 -3.96 6.54 6.89
N VAL A 226 -4.57 7.32 7.77
CA VAL A 226 -3.97 7.76 9.03
C VAL A 226 -4.54 6.92 10.15
N VAL A 227 -3.69 6.13 10.80
CA VAL A 227 -4.04 5.33 11.97
C VAL A 227 -3.57 6.08 13.22
N ASN A 228 -4.50 6.40 14.13
CA ASN A 228 -4.16 7.03 15.40
C ASN A 228 -3.79 5.98 16.47
N ARG A 229 -3.50 6.43 17.70
CA ARG A 229 -3.07 5.54 18.80
C ARG A 229 -4.19 4.63 19.29
N GLU A 230 -5.44 5.05 19.11
CA GLU A 230 -6.64 4.28 19.43
C GLU A 230 -7.03 3.32 18.29
N LEU A 231 -6.21 3.23 17.24
CA LEU A 231 -6.43 2.47 16.01
C LEU A 231 -7.65 2.91 15.19
N HIS A 232 -8.12 4.14 15.39
CA HIS A 232 -9.07 4.78 14.49
C HIS A 232 -8.37 5.18 13.19
N ILE A 233 -9.11 5.05 12.08
CA ILE A 233 -8.59 5.22 10.73
C ILE A 233 -9.31 6.38 10.06
N PHE A 234 -8.52 7.29 9.51
CA PHE A 234 -9.00 8.43 8.74
C PHE A 234 -8.34 8.42 7.36
N ALA A 235 -9.14 8.56 6.30
CA ALA A 235 -8.61 8.71 4.96
C ALA A 235 -8.29 10.18 4.67
N LYS A 236 -7.05 10.45 4.24
CA LYS A 236 -6.66 11.72 3.62
C LYS A 236 -6.64 11.52 2.12
N VAL A 237 -7.57 12.19 1.44
CA VAL A 237 -7.77 12.05 -0.01
C VAL A 237 -6.99 13.12 -0.77
N LEU A 238 -6.19 12.66 -1.72
CA LEU A 238 -5.51 13.44 -2.75
C LEU A 238 -6.41 13.47 -3.98
N ARG A 239 -7.21 14.53 -4.11
CA ARG A 239 -8.18 14.65 -5.21
C ARG A 239 -7.49 14.67 -6.57
N SER A 240 -8.11 13.98 -7.54
CA SER A 240 -7.77 14.01 -8.96
C SER A 240 -7.61 15.47 -9.42
N ARG A 241 -6.56 15.71 -10.19
CA ARG A 241 -6.31 16.98 -10.87
C ARG A 241 -6.77 16.96 -12.33
N GLY A 242 -7.31 15.82 -12.77
CA GLY A 242 -7.74 15.57 -14.13
C GLY A 242 -6.60 15.09 -15.04
N LYS A 243 -6.97 14.30 -16.05
CA LYS A 243 -6.06 13.64 -17.00
C LYS A 243 -5.03 14.56 -17.63
N GLN A 244 -5.43 15.79 -18.00
CA GLN A 244 -4.52 16.74 -18.64
C GLN A 244 -3.39 17.18 -17.69
N ALA A 245 -3.70 17.45 -16.41
CA ALA A 245 -2.71 17.81 -15.41
C ALA A 245 -1.80 16.63 -15.04
N ALA A 246 -2.33 15.40 -15.08
CA ALA A 246 -1.60 14.18 -14.75
C ALA A 246 -0.65 13.70 -15.85
N SER A 247 -0.87 14.11 -17.12
CA SER A 247 -0.10 13.66 -18.29
C SER A 247 1.42 13.82 -18.16
N ALA A 248 1.89 14.82 -17.41
CA ALA A 248 3.31 15.04 -17.18
C ALA A 248 3.97 14.01 -16.25
N SER A 249 3.18 13.27 -15.47
CA SER A 249 3.65 12.31 -14.46
C SER A 249 3.60 10.85 -14.94
N TRP A 250 2.81 10.55 -15.97
CA TRP A 250 2.50 9.20 -16.44
C TRP A 250 3.09 8.89 -17.81
N ASN A 251 3.48 7.63 -18.03
CA ASN A 251 3.78 7.13 -19.37
C ASN A 251 2.48 6.64 -20.02
N SER A 252 1.72 7.56 -20.63
CA SER A 252 0.44 7.26 -21.27
C SER A 252 0.58 6.56 -22.64
N ASP A 253 1.76 6.63 -23.26
CA ASP A 253 1.95 6.33 -24.68
C ASP A 253 2.67 4.99 -24.93
N ASP A 254 3.03 4.25 -23.87
CA ASP A 254 3.85 3.04 -23.97
C ASP A 254 3.05 1.79 -24.41
N GLY A 255 1.76 1.95 -24.70
CA GLY A 255 0.89 0.86 -25.18
C GLY A 255 0.54 -0.21 -24.14
N VAL A 256 1.03 -0.09 -22.90
CA VAL A 256 0.74 -1.04 -21.82
C VAL A 256 -0.52 -0.60 -21.06
N PRO A 257 -1.60 -1.43 -21.04
CA PRO A 257 -2.88 -1.01 -20.50
C PRO A 257 -2.82 -0.84 -18.98
N TYR A 258 -3.47 0.21 -18.48
CA TYR A 258 -3.67 0.46 -17.06
C TYR A 258 -4.92 -0.29 -16.57
N THR A 259 -4.87 -0.85 -15.36
CA THR A 259 -6.06 -1.46 -14.76
C THR A 259 -7.03 -0.35 -14.35
N PRO A 260 -8.28 -0.36 -14.83
CA PRO A 260 -9.25 0.66 -14.47
C PRO A 260 -9.58 0.63 -12.97
N PRO A 261 -10.05 1.76 -12.40
CA PRO A 261 -10.63 1.77 -11.07
C PRO A 261 -11.74 0.73 -10.99
N ARG A 262 -11.79 0.01 -9.88
CA ARG A 262 -12.92 -0.90 -9.64
C ARG A 262 -14.23 -0.13 -9.56
N PRO A 263 -15.34 -0.72 -10.01
CA PRO A 263 -16.66 -0.16 -9.77
C PRO A 263 -16.87 0.02 -8.26
N SER A 264 -17.33 1.20 -7.84
CA SER A 264 -17.59 1.48 -6.43
C SER A 264 -18.58 0.47 -5.85
N ARG A 265 -18.23 -0.13 -4.72
CA ARG A 265 -19.17 -0.95 -3.95
C ARG A 265 -20.23 -0.08 -3.31
N ALA A 266 -21.45 -0.61 -3.19
CA ALA A 266 -22.48 0.04 -2.38
C ALA A 266 -21.99 0.12 -0.93
N VAL A 267 -21.81 1.34 -0.42
CA VAL A 267 -21.43 1.57 0.97
C VAL A 267 -22.66 1.28 1.83
N ASP A 268 -22.52 0.41 2.85
CA ASP A 268 -23.53 0.28 3.90
C ASP A 268 -23.58 1.62 4.66
N PRO A 269 -24.71 2.36 4.67
CA PRO A 269 -24.80 3.70 5.25
C PRO A 269 -24.54 3.78 6.76
N GLY A 270 -24.28 2.66 7.46
CA GLY A 270 -24.00 2.61 8.89
C GLY A 270 -22.55 2.89 9.32
N LEU A 271 -21.60 3.07 8.39
CA LEU A 271 -20.23 3.49 8.70
C LEU A 271 -20.14 5.02 8.58
N ASP A 272 -20.44 5.72 9.68
CA ASP A 272 -20.25 7.17 9.79
C ASP A 272 -18.77 7.53 9.60
N LEU A 273 -18.43 7.94 8.37
CA LEU A 273 -17.21 8.68 8.10
C LEU A 273 -17.48 10.14 8.49
N GLU A 274 -17.21 10.50 9.75
CA GLU A 274 -17.19 11.91 10.14
C GLU A 274 -16.12 12.64 9.30
N GLN A 275 -16.58 13.43 8.33
CA GLN A 275 -15.74 14.46 7.71
C GLN A 275 -15.46 15.51 8.79
N PRO A 276 -14.20 15.88 9.07
CA PRO A 276 -13.94 16.98 9.97
C PRO A 276 -14.54 18.25 9.36
N ALA A 277 -15.41 18.91 10.13
CA ALA A 277 -15.98 20.19 9.77
C ALA A 277 -14.87 21.22 9.46
N GLU A 278 -15.11 22.03 8.43
CA GLU A 278 -14.31 23.19 8.05
C GLU A 278 -13.84 24.01 9.28
N PRO A 279 -12.62 24.57 9.27
CA PRO A 279 -12.09 25.28 10.42
C PRO A 279 -12.83 26.62 10.60
N HIS A 280 -13.82 26.64 11.48
CA HIS A 280 -14.40 27.88 11.95
C HIS A 280 -13.33 28.70 12.69
N HIS A 281 -13.00 29.87 12.13
CA HIS A 281 -12.26 30.93 12.80
C HIS A 281 -13.01 31.39 14.05
N GLY A 282 -12.71 30.78 15.20
CA GLY A 282 -13.21 31.17 16.51
C GLY A 282 -12.08 31.16 17.53
N ARG A 283 -11.82 32.32 18.14
CA ARG A 283 -10.81 32.55 19.18
C ARG A 283 -10.83 31.45 20.25
N LEU A 284 -9.72 30.73 20.40
CA LEU A 284 -9.42 29.98 21.63
C LEU A 284 -8.58 30.85 22.55
N SER A 285 -9.27 31.58 23.42
CA SER A 285 -8.70 32.09 24.67
C SER A 285 -8.59 30.95 25.68
N SER A 286 -7.41 30.86 26.30
CA SER A 286 -7.11 30.19 27.57
C SER A 286 -7.50 28.71 27.69
N ILE A 287 -6.54 27.83 27.48
CA ILE A 287 -5.98 26.92 28.50
C ILE A 287 -4.57 26.56 28.01
N VAL A 288 -3.60 27.36 28.43
CA VAL A 288 -2.19 26.96 28.51
C VAL A 288 -1.96 26.68 29.98
N ARG A 289 -1.69 25.43 30.32
CA ARG A 289 -0.80 25.09 31.44
C ARG A 289 0.07 23.94 30.99
N ASP A 290 1.35 24.25 30.91
CA ASP A 290 2.47 23.30 30.85
C ASP A 290 2.30 22.17 31.84
N VAL A 291 2.57 20.94 31.40
CA VAL A 291 3.41 19.99 32.14
C VAL A 291 4.13 19.09 31.12
N ASP A 292 5.43 19.37 30.97
CA ASP A 292 6.57 18.45 30.91
C ASP A 292 6.42 17.01 30.37
N ASN A 293 7.43 16.65 29.56
CA ASN A 293 8.11 15.36 29.50
C ASN A 293 7.24 14.10 29.73
N ASN A 294 6.78 13.49 28.64
CA ASN A 294 6.56 12.05 28.65
C ASN A 294 6.81 11.45 27.25
N HIS A 295 8.00 10.88 27.08
CA HIS A 295 8.28 9.90 26.04
C HIS A 295 7.46 8.63 26.35
N GLY A 296 6.19 8.62 25.94
CA GLY A 296 5.33 7.44 25.96
C GLY A 296 5.51 6.57 24.70
N PRO A 297 5.25 5.25 24.78
CA PRO A 297 5.47 4.33 23.66
C PRO A 297 4.58 4.68 22.46
N ARG A 298 5.20 4.72 21.28
CA ARG A 298 4.53 4.89 19.96
C ARG A 298 3.83 3.57 19.60
N ALA A 299 2.76 3.62 18.79
CA ALA A 299 2.19 2.42 18.20
C ALA A 299 3.30 1.66 17.47
N LEU A 300 3.49 0.38 17.82
CA LEU A 300 4.63 -0.37 17.37
C LEU A 300 4.41 -0.78 15.91
N LEU A 301 5.19 -0.18 15.00
CA LEU A 301 5.23 -0.59 13.60
C LEU A 301 6.30 -1.68 13.44
N ASN A 302 5.84 -2.92 13.40
CA ASN A 302 6.71 -4.07 13.17
C ASN A 302 6.61 -4.46 11.69
N THR A 303 7.70 -4.27 10.95
CA THR A 303 7.88 -4.99 9.69
C THR A 303 8.04 -6.47 10.03
N LEU A 304 7.17 -7.33 9.51
CA LEU A 304 7.28 -8.76 9.75
C LEU A 304 8.57 -9.25 9.07
N GLY A 305 9.53 -9.68 9.89
CA GLY A 305 10.88 -10.06 9.44
C GLY A 305 11.88 -8.90 9.48
N ARG A 306 12.11 -8.26 10.63
CA ARG A 306 13.42 -7.60 10.84
C ARG A 306 14.49 -8.69 11.02
N LEU A 307 15.68 -8.44 10.47
CA LEU A 307 16.88 -9.21 10.81
C LEU A 307 17.13 -9.16 12.33
#